data_AF-A0A6M2A111-F1
#
_entry.id   AF-A0A6M2A111-F1
#
_cell.length_a   1.000
_cell.length_b   1.000
_cell.length_c   1.000
_cell.angle_alpha   90.00
_cell.angle_beta   90.00
_cell.angle_gamma   90.00
#
_symmetry.space_group_name_H-M   'P 1'
#
loop_
_entity.id
_entity.type
_entity.pdbx_description
1 polymer ?
#
loop_
_entity_poly.entity_id
_entity_poly.type
_entity_poly.pdbx_seq_one_letter_code
_entity_poly.pdbx_strand_id
1 'polypeptide(L)'
;MISHTNDEGHNGLHVLDIFNEMRRLGLESTFIFALMENCQRYEGIRDLMEIWFDEDDVVEKEKIIADLQDVLDDIQNAPKTSEERPFVHYKDLDVIKKDVVKFKNRLREEVDRQGGISELSRRTGIPQPSLSRFFTSTSMPRRTTLYKIAKALNLPESSVGFKWTQ
;
A
#
# COMPACT_ATOMS: atom_id res chain seq x y z
N MET A 1 4.95 -31.18 34.14
CA MET A 1 4.12 -31.60 33.00
C MET A 1 3.26 -30.39 32.65
N ILE A 2 3.78 -29.52 31.78
CA ILE A 2 3.07 -28.29 31.39
C ILE A 2 2.29 -28.65 30.13
N SER A 3 0.98 -28.59 30.23
CA SER A 3 0.05 -28.79 29.12
C SER A 3 0.25 -27.68 28.10
N HIS A 4 0.83 -28.02 26.94
CA HIS A 4 0.69 -27.22 25.72
C HIS A 4 -0.68 -27.56 25.12
N THR A 5 -1.70 -26.80 25.49
CA THR A 5 -3.01 -26.84 24.84
C THR A 5 -3.07 -25.79 23.75
N ASN A 6 -3.10 -26.27 22.50
CA ASN A 6 -3.83 -25.74 21.34
C ASN A 6 -4.24 -24.26 21.38
N ASP A 7 -3.49 -23.41 20.69
CA ASP A 7 -3.92 -22.03 20.33
C ASP A 7 -3.89 -21.80 18.80
N GLU A 8 -3.80 -22.86 18.00
CA GLU A 8 -3.81 -22.74 16.52
C GLU A 8 -5.23 -22.87 15.92
N GLY A 9 -6.19 -23.40 16.69
CA GLY A 9 -7.55 -23.67 16.21
C GLY A 9 -8.51 -22.47 16.27
N HIS A 10 -8.30 -21.53 17.19
CA HIS A 10 -9.18 -20.35 17.32
C HIS A 10 -8.86 -19.26 16.30
N ASN A 11 -7.58 -19.09 15.97
CA ASN A 11 -7.11 -18.03 15.09
C ASN A 11 -7.49 -18.28 13.61
N GLY A 12 -7.64 -19.54 13.19
CA GLY A 12 -8.06 -19.89 11.83
C GLY A 12 -9.53 -19.63 11.51
N LEU A 13 -10.42 -19.79 12.51
CA LEU A 13 -11.85 -19.49 12.39
C LEU A 13 -12.09 -17.98 12.28
N HIS A 14 -11.40 -17.19 13.10
CA HIS A 14 -11.48 -15.73 13.09
C HIS A 14 -11.09 -15.14 11.72
N VAL A 15 -9.96 -15.57 11.15
CA VAL A 15 -9.51 -15.12 9.83
C VAL A 15 -10.51 -15.48 8.71
N LEU A 16 -11.18 -16.63 8.83
CA LEU A 16 -12.22 -17.04 7.88
C LEU A 16 -13.45 -16.12 7.93
N ASP A 17 -13.84 -15.70 9.14
CA ASP A 17 -14.94 -14.76 9.34
C ASP A 17 -14.62 -13.39 8.70
N ILE A 18 -13.39 -12.91 8.86
CA ILE A 18 -12.91 -11.68 8.20
C ILE A 18 -13.03 -11.79 6.68
N PHE A 19 -12.58 -12.90 6.08
CA PHE A 19 -12.68 -13.09 4.62
C PHE A 19 -14.12 -13.19 4.11
N ASN A 20 -15.00 -13.83 4.88
CA ASN A 20 -16.42 -13.91 4.55
C ASN A 20 -17.05 -12.51 4.58
N GLU A 21 -16.69 -11.69 5.56
CA GLU A 21 -17.16 -10.32 5.68
C GLU A 21 -16.63 -9.43 4.53
N MET A 22 -15.35 -9.53 4.19
CA MET A 22 -14.77 -8.83 3.04
C MET A 22 -15.50 -9.20 1.73
N ARG A 23 -15.79 -10.48 1.53
CA ARG A 23 -16.56 -10.94 0.35
C ARG A 23 -18.00 -10.43 0.38
N ARG A 24 -18.65 -10.43 1.56
CA ARG A 24 -20.02 -9.92 1.74
C ARG A 24 -20.11 -8.43 1.40
N LEU A 25 -19.08 -7.65 1.75
CA LEU A 25 -18.95 -6.23 1.40
C LEU A 25 -18.50 -5.98 -0.04
N GLY A 26 -18.30 -7.03 -0.84
CA GLY A 26 -18.02 -6.92 -2.27
C GLY A 26 -16.58 -6.56 -2.60
N LEU A 27 -15.62 -6.82 -1.71
CA LEU A 27 -14.20 -6.64 -2.04
C LEU A 27 -13.79 -7.64 -3.13
N GLU A 28 -12.87 -7.19 -3.99
CA GLU A 28 -12.40 -7.96 -5.15
C GLU A 28 -11.82 -9.31 -4.76
N SER A 29 -12.19 -10.36 -5.49
CA SER A 29 -11.79 -11.74 -5.16
C SER A 29 -10.28 -11.96 -5.27
N THR A 30 -9.62 -11.25 -6.19
CA THR A 30 -8.17 -11.28 -6.36
C THR A 30 -7.42 -10.68 -5.17
N PHE A 31 -7.94 -9.58 -4.62
CA PHE A 31 -7.41 -8.95 -3.40
C PHE A 31 -7.56 -9.89 -2.19
N ILE A 32 -8.75 -10.47 -2.00
CA ILE A 32 -9.01 -11.42 -0.91
C ILE A 32 -8.08 -12.64 -1.04
N PHE A 33 -7.91 -13.20 -2.24
CA PHE A 33 -7.03 -14.34 -2.47
C PHE A 33 -5.57 -14.00 -2.14
N ALA A 34 -5.08 -12.83 -2.54
CA ALA A 34 -3.73 -12.38 -2.21
C ALA A 34 -3.53 -12.22 -0.68
N LEU A 35 -4.54 -11.76 0.06
CA LEU A 35 -4.49 -11.74 1.52
C LEU A 35 -4.43 -13.15 2.10
N MET A 36 -5.26 -14.09 1.61
CA MET A 36 -5.26 -15.49 2.04
C MET A 36 -3.89 -16.16 1.88
N GLU A 37 -3.19 -15.90 0.78
CA GLU A 37 -1.85 -16.45 0.54
C GLU A 37 -0.78 -15.89 1.49
N ASN A 38 -0.96 -14.67 1.99
CA ASN A 38 0.09 -13.94 2.69
C ASN A 38 -0.15 -13.72 4.20
N CYS A 39 -1.40 -13.79 4.69
CA CYS A 39 -1.75 -13.49 6.09
C CYS A 39 -1.18 -14.52 7.10
N GLN A 40 -0.81 -15.71 6.64
CA GLN A 40 -0.11 -16.71 7.45
C GLN A 40 1.38 -16.39 7.60
N ARG A 41 1.97 -15.70 6.62
CA ARG A 41 3.41 -15.45 6.53
C ARG A 41 3.82 -14.08 7.05
N TYR A 42 2.95 -13.09 6.93
CA TYR A 42 3.21 -11.70 7.30
C TYR A 42 2.23 -11.28 8.39
N GLU A 43 2.70 -11.24 9.63
CA GLU A 43 1.93 -10.86 10.82
C GLU A 43 1.22 -9.51 10.63
N GLY A 44 1.92 -8.50 10.10
CA GLY A 44 1.31 -7.18 9.85
C GLY A 44 0.13 -7.19 8.87
N ILE A 45 -0.01 -8.19 8.00
CA ILE A 45 -1.24 -8.35 7.19
C ILE A 45 -2.38 -8.83 8.07
N ARG A 46 -2.13 -9.80 8.95
CA ARG A 46 -3.14 -10.31 9.88
C ARG A 46 -3.62 -9.20 10.81
N ASP A 47 -2.69 -8.45 11.39
CA ASP A 47 -3.03 -7.34 12.30
C ASP A 47 -3.95 -6.32 11.62
N LEU A 48 -3.61 -5.92 10.39
CA LEU A 48 -4.44 -4.99 9.63
C LEU A 48 -5.81 -5.59 9.26
N MET A 49 -5.89 -6.89 8.98
CA MET A 49 -7.16 -7.56 8.73
C MET A 49 -8.07 -7.58 9.97
N GLU A 50 -7.49 -7.81 11.16
CA GLU A 50 -8.22 -7.80 12.43
C GLU A 50 -8.71 -6.39 12.76
N ILE A 51 -7.84 -5.38 12.64
CA ILE A 51 -8.22 -3.97 12.81
C ILE A 51 -9.34 -3.59 11.83
N TRP A 52 -9.28 -4.02 10.57
CA TRP A 52 -10.34 -3.75 9.59
C TRP A 52 -11.68 -4.37 9.98
N PHE A 53 -11.65 -5.57 10.57
CA PHE A 53 -12.86 -6.30 10.97
C PHE A 53 -13.54 -5.63 12.16
N ASP A 54 -12.76 -5.18 13.14
CA ASP A 54 -13.23 -4.53 14.37
C ASP A 54 -13.58 -3.04 14.20
N GLU A 55 -13.10 -2.39 13.14
CA GLU A 55 -13.45 -1.00 12.84
C GLU A 55 -14.95 -0.88 12.49
N ASP A 56 -15.57 0.26 12.79
CA ASP A 56 -16.96 0.56 12.43
C ASP A 56 -17.04 1.73 11.44
N ASP A 57 -16.06 2.64 11.46
CA ASP A 57 -15.99 3.76 10.53
C ASP A 57 -15.61 3.28 9.13
N VAL A 58 -16.52 3.48 8.18
CA VAL A 58 -16.34 3.15 6.77
C VAL A 58 -15.10 3.84 6.17
N VAL A 59 -14.81 5.08 6.56
CA VAL A 59 -13.66 5.83 6.05
C VAL A 59 -12.34 5.23 6.56
N GLU A 60 -12.28 4.80 7.82
CA GLU A 60 -11.11 4.11 8.36
C GLU A 60 -10.98 2.70 7.78
N LYS A 61 -12.08 1.96 7.55
CA LYS A 61 -12.04 0.69 6.81
C LYS A 61 -11.45 0.83 5.42
N GLU A 62 -11.85 1.85 4.66
CA GLU A 62 -11.28 2.12 3.35
C GLU A 62 -9.78 2.43 3.43
N LYS A 63 -9.34 3.11 4.48
CA LYS A 63 -7.92 3.38 4.72
C LYS A 63 -7.15 2.09 5.02
N ILE A 64 -7.69 1.22 5.85
CA ILE A 64 -7.02 -0.04 6.18
C ILE A 64 -6.95 -0.96 4.95
N ILE A 65 -8.01 -1.02 4.12
CA ILE A 65 -7.97 -1.73 2.82
C ILE A 65 -6.84 -1.20 1.94
N ALA A 66 -6.71 0.12 1.86
CA ALA A 66 -5.64 0.76 1.11
C ALA A 66 -4.24 0.42 1.66
N ASP A 67 -4.08 0.33 2.98
CA ASP A 67 -2.81 -0.04 3.60
C ASP A 67 -2.48 -1.53 3.36
N LEU A 68 -3.48 -2.41 3.41
CA LEU A 68 -3.36 -3.82 3.03
C LEU A 68 -2.95 -3.99 1.56
N GLN A 69 -3.52 -3.20 0.65
CA GLN A 69 -3.13 -3.20 -0.76
C GLN A 69 -1.68 -2.76 -0.96
N ASP A 70 -1.24 -1.72 -0.24
CA ASP A 70 0.14 -1.24 -0.30
C ASP A 70 1.14 -2.31 0.20
N VAL A 71 0.78 -3.08 1.23
CA VAL A 71 1.61 -4.19 1.74
C VAL A 71 1.67 -5.35 0.75
N LEU A 72 0.54 -5.70 0.12
CA LEU A 72 0.54 -6.75 -0.91
C LEU A 72 1.33 -6.36 -2.15
N ASP A 73 1.20 -5.10 -2.58
CA ASP A 73 2.01 -4.55 -3.66
C ASP A 73 3.51 -4.63 -3.30
N ASP A 74 3.90 -4.40 -2.04
CA ASP A 74 5.28 -4.55 -1.60
C ASP A 74 5.80 -5.97 -1.68
N ILE A 75 5.01 -6.93 -1.21
CA ILE A 75 5.41 -8.34 -1.25
C ILE A 75 5.59 -8.79 -2.69
N GLN A 76 4.67 -8.39 -3.58
CA GLN A 76 4.74 -8.73 -5.00
C GLN A 76 5.96 -8.13 -5.69
N ASN A 77 6.35 -6.91 -5.30
CA ASN A 77 7.44 -6.16 -5.94
C ASN A 77 8.78 -6.24 -5.21
N ALA A 78 8.85 -6.97 -4.10
CA ALA A 78 10.09 -7.14 -3.35
C ALA A 78 11.18 -7.80 -4.22
N PRO A 79 12.43 -7.30 -4.20
CA PRO A 79 13.54 -7.95 -4.88
C PRO A 79 13.66 -9.41 -4.43
N LYS A 80 13.79 -10.34 -5.39
CA LYS A 80 13.93 -11.78 -5.09
C LYS A 80 15.28 -12.13 -4.44
N THR A 81 16.21 -11.18 -4.42
CA THR A 81 17.56 -11.31 -3.89
C THR A 81 17.88 -10.14 -2.97
N SER A 82 18.62 -10.39 -1.89
CA SER A 82 19.05 -9.34 -0.95
C SER A 82 20.01 -8.38 -1.65
N GLU A 83 19.60 -7.13 -1.83
CA GLU A 83 20.47 -6.05 -2.31
C GLU A 83 21.00 -5.25 -1.11
N GLU A 84 22.32 -5.00 -1.07
CA GLU A 84 22.91 -4.07 -0.10
C GLU A 84 22.32 -2.68 -0.32
N ARG A 85 21.61 -2.17 0.68
CA ARG A 85 20.97 -0.86 0.60
C ARG A 85 22.02 0.25 0.79
N PRO A 86 22.02 1.30 -0.05
CA PRO A 86 22.86 2.47 0.17
C PRO A 86 22.59 3.08 1.55
N PHE A 87 23.64 3.34 2.31
CA PHE A 87 23.54 3.98 3.61
C PHE A 87 23.12 5.45 3.44
N VAL A 88 21.96 5.84 3.96
CA VAL A 88 21.50 7.23 3.97
C VAL A 88 22.00 7.90 5.25
N HIS A 89 22.79 8.97 5.13
CA HIS A 89 23.25 9.72 6.29
C HIS A 89 22.10 10.52 6.92
N TYR A 90 22.01 10.47 8.26
CA TYR A 90 20.96 11.15 9.04
C TYR A 90 20.84 12.66 8.75
N LYS A 91 21.95 13.32 8.38
CA LYS A 91 21.98 14.76 8.06
C LYS A 91 21.23 15.12 6.78
N ASP A 92 20.99 14.14 5.91
CA ASP A 92 20.34 14.36 4.62
C ASP A 92 18.81 14.18 4.70
N LEU A 93 18.26 13.74 5.84
CA LEU A 93 16.83 13.42 5.98
C LEU A 93 15.93 14.62 5.70
N ASP A 94 16.30 15.83 6.15
CA ASP A 94 15.53 17.05 5.89
C ASP A 94 15.57 17.46 4.42
N VAL A 95 16.71 17.24 3.76
CA VAL A 95 16.88 17.51 2.32
C VAL A 95 16.05 16.51 1.51
N ILE A 96 16.12 15.23 1.85
CA ILE A 96 15.33 14.16 1.23
C ILE A 96 13.84 14.45 1.39
N LYS A 97 13.40 14.83 2.61
CA LYS A 97 11.99 15.18 2.87
C LYS A 97 11.52 16.32 1.98
N LYS A 98 12.31 17.40 1.87
CA LYS A 98 11.98 18.53 0.99
C LYS A 98 11.92 18.12 -0.48
N ASP A 99 12.85 17.28 -0.92
CA ASP A 99 12.86 16.77 -2.29
C ASP A 99 11.62 15.92 -2.59
N VAL A 100 11.22 15.04 -1.66
CA VAL A 100 10.03 14.19 -1.78
C VAL A 100 8.78 15.05 -1.96
N VAL A 101 8.58 16.03 -1.07
CA VAL A 101 7.43 16.92 -1.12
C VAL A 101 7.42 17.71 -2.43
N LYS A 102 8.57 18.28 -2.82
CA LYS A 102 8.69 19.06 -4.06
C LYS A 102 8.39 18.20 -5.29
N PHE A 103 8.82 16.95 -5.30
CA PHE A 103 8.53 16.01 -6.38
C PHE A 103 7.05 15.65 -6.44
N LYS A 104 6.45 15.24 -5.31
CA LYS A 104 5.02 14.90 -5.23
C LYS A 104 4.11 16.06 -5.61
N ASN A 105 4.47 17.30 -5.25
CA ASN A 105 3.71 18.49 -5.65
C ASN A 105 3.72 18.68 -7.18
N ARG A 106 4.88 18.55 -7.84
CA ARG A 106 4.96 18.64 -9.30
C ARG A 106 4.15 17.54 -9.99
N LEU A 107 4.24 16.31 -9.47
CA LEU A 107 3.45 15.19 -9.99
C LEU A 107 1.95 15.43 -9.78
N ARG A 108 1.58 16.03 -8.64
CA ARG A 108 0.19 16.38 -8.33
C ARG A 108 -0.38 17.42 -9.29
N GLU A 109 0.40 18.44 -9.64
CA GLU A 109 -0.01 19.42 -10.67
C GLU A 109 -0.36 18.74 -11.99
N GLU A 110 0.43 17.74 -12.41
CA GLU A 110 0.17 17.00 -13.64
C GLU A 110 -1.08 16.12 -13.54
N VAL A 111 -1.31 15.50 -12.37
CA VAL A 111 -2.54 14.76 -12.09
C VAL A 111 -3.76 15.68 -12.16
N ASP A 112 -3.69 16.86 -11.55
CA ASP A 112 -4.80 17.81 -11.52
C ASP A 112 -5.12 18.34 -12.93
N ARG A 113 -4.11 18.54 -13.80
CA ARG A 113 -4.33 18.86 -15.23
C ARG A 113 -5.08 17.78 -16.00
N GLN A 114 -4.97 16.53 -15.59
CA GLN A 114 -5.54 15.38 -16.28
C GLN A 114 -6.83 14.84 -15.64
N GLY A 115 -7.50 15.62 -14.79
CA GLY A 115 -8.79 15.26 -14.18
C GLY A 115 -8.71 14.93 -12.68
N GLY A 116 -7.54 15.10 -12.06
CA GLY A 116 -7.37 14.97 -10.61
C GLY A 116 -7.30 13.53 -10.11
N ILE A 117 -7.35 13.38 -8.79
CA ILE A 117 -7.12 12.09 -8.11
C ILE A 117 -8.17 11.05 -8.47
N SER A 118 -9.44 11.43 -8.62
CA SER A 118 -10.50 10.50 -8.98
C SER A 118 -10.27 9.88 -10.36
N GLU A 119 -9.83 10.67 -11.34
CA GLU A 119 -9.52 10.17 -12.68
C GLU A 119 -8.24 9.32 -12.66
N LEU A 120 -7.23 9.72 -11.89
CA LEU A 120 -6.02 8.89 -11.71
C LEU A 120 -6.35 7.53 -11.07
N SER A 121 -7.23 7.52 -10.06
CA SER A 121 -7.69 6.29 -9.39
C SER A 121 -8.32 5.34 -10.39
N ARG A 122 -9.22 5.85 -11.23
CA ARG A 122 -9.87 5.10 -12.29
C ARG A 122 -8.87 4.50 -13.30
N ARG A 123 -7.85 5.28 -13.71
CA ARG A 123 -6.86 4.83 -14.71
C ARG A 123 -5.84 3.84 -14.15
N THR A 124 -5.49 3.98 -12.88
CA THR A 124 -4.43 3.17 -12.23
C THR A 124 -4.97 1.94 -11.51
N GLY A 125 -6.26 1.94 -11.17
CA GLY A 125 -6.86 0.95 -10.26
C GLY A 125 -6.45 1.12 -8.81
N ILE A 126 -5.65 2.14 -8.47
CA ILE A 126 -5.26 2.45 -7.09
C ILE A 126 -6.42 3.22 -6.43
N PRO A 127 -6.86 2.86 -5.21
CA PRO A 127 -7.94 3.58 -4.55
C PRO A 127 -7.65 5.06 -4.34
N GLN A 128 -8.69 5.88 -4.45
CA GLN A 128 -8.62 7.31 -4.23
C GLN A 128 -8.06 7.69 -2.83
N PRO A 129 -8.39 6.98 -1.72
CA PRO A 129 -7.76 7.23 -0.43
C PRO A 129 -6.26 6.97 -0.42
N SER A 130 -5.78 5.90 -1.07
CA SER A 130 -4.34 5.60 -1.19
C SER A 130 -3.61 6.68 -1.96
N LEU A 131 -4.17 7.11 -3.11
CA LEU A 131 -3.59 8.19 -3.90
C LEU A 131 -3.58 9.52 -3.15
N SER A 132 -4.65 9.83 -2.42
CA SER A 132 -4.73 11.04 -1.60
C SER A 132 -3.63 11.05 -0.55
N ARG A 133 -3.49 9.95 0.21
CA ARG A 133 -2.41 9.77 1.21
C ARG A 133 -1.02 9.77 0.59
N PHE A 134 -0.87 9.19 -0.59
CA PHE A 134 0.39 9.21 -1.33
C PHE A 134 0.87 10.65 -1.57
N PHE A 135 0.00 11.54 -2.05
CA PHE A 135 0.38 12.92 -2.36
C PHE A 135 0.56 13.81 -1.13
N THR A 136 -0.12 13.52 -0.02
CA THR A 136 0.00 14.32 1.22
C THR A 136 1.11 13.87 2.15
N SER A 137 1.55 12.61 2.04
CA SER A 137 2.59 12.06 2.92
C SER A 137 4.00 12.52 2.54
N THR A 138 4.88 12.60 3.54
CA THR A 138 6.32 12.86 3.34
C THR A 138 7.12 11.58 3.12
N SER A 139 6.45 10.44 3.02
CA SER A 139 7.07 9.14 2.79
C SER A 139 7.64 9.04 1.38
N MET A 140 8.76 8.33 1.27
CA MET A 140 9.38 8.00 -0.01
C MET A 140 8.36 7.33 -0.94
N PRO A 141 8.13 7.86 -2.16
CA PRO A 141 7.23 7.22 -3.10
C PRO A 141 7.82 5.89 -3.56
N ARG A 142 6.99 4.85 -3.72
CA ARG A 142 7.44 3.56 -4.27
C ARG A 142 7.58 3.67 -5.79
N ARG A 143 8.64 3.09 -6.36
CA ARG A 143 8.87 3.12 -7.81
C ARG A 143 7.75 2.48 -8.61
N THR A 144 7.16 1.40 -8.11
CA THR A 144 6.01 0.71 -8.71
C THR A 144 4.79 1.62 -8.83
N THR A 145 4.46 2.33 -7.75
CA THR A 145 3.39 3.35 -7.74
C THR A 145 3.71 4.46 -8.72
N LEU A 146 4.95 4.96 -8.76
CA LEU A 146 5.36 5.99 -9.72
C LEU A 146 5.21 5.55 -11.17
N TYR A 147 5.53 4.29 -11.48
CA TYR A 147 5.34 3.74 -12.81
C TYR A 147 3.89 3.52 -13.19
N LYS A 148 3.05 3.02 -12.26
CA LYS A 148 1.59 2.94 -12.47
C LYS A 148 1.04 4.32 -12.82
N ILE A 149 1.44 5.36 -12.07
CA ILE A 149 1.04 6.76 -12.33
C ILE A 149 1.59 7.28 -13.66
N ALA A 150 2.89 7.10 -13.95
CA ALA A 150 3.51 7.55 -15.18
C ALA A 150 2.83 6.97 -16.42
N LYS A 151 2.55 5.66 -16.38
CA LYS A 151 1.83 4.97 -17.46
C LYS A 151 0.41 5.51 -17.63
N ALA A 152 -0.31 5.74 -16.54
CA ALA A 152 -1.68 6.29 -16.57
C ALA A 152 -1.76 7.74 -17.09
N LEU A 153 -0.69 8.51 -16.90
CA LEU A 153 -0.58 9.91 -17.33
C LEU A 153 0.21 10.07 -18.64
N ASN A 154 0.68 8.97 -19.23
CA ASN A 154 1.56 8.95 -20.40
C ASN A 154 2.82 9.84 -20.24
N LEU A 155 3.41 9.81 -19.06
CA LEU A 155 4.63 10.57 -18.75
C LEU A 155 5.88 9.75 -19.09
N PRO A 156 6.94 10.40 -19.63
CA PRO A 156 8.20 9.71 -19.83
C PRO A 156 8.82 9.34 -18.48
N GLU A 157 9.61 8.26 -18.45
CA GLU A 157 10.25 7.77 -17.23
C GLU A 157 11.08 8.84 -16.53
N SER A 158 11.74 9.73 -17.29
CA SER A 158 12.50 10.86 -16.76
C SER A 158 11.68 11.87 -15.95
N SER A 159 10.36 11.91 -16.13
CA SER A 159 9.45 12.80 -15.40
C SER A 159 9.02 12.24 -14.05
N VAL A 160 9.10 10.92 -13.87
CA VAL A 160 8.79 10.23 -12.62
C VAL A 160 10.03 9.65 -11.92
N GLY A 161 11.18 9.67 -12.61
CA GLY A 161 12.47 9.32 -12.04
C GLY A 161 12.81 10.25 -10.89
N PHE A 162 12.63 9.77 -9.67
CA PHE A 162 12.99 10.50 -8.47
C PHE A 162 14.34 9.98 -7.98
N LYS A 163 15.29 10.90 -7.77
CA LYS A 163 16.68 10.56 -7.43
C LYS A 163 16.85 9.69 -6.18
N TRP A 164 15.82 9.59 -5.35
CA TRP A 164 15.82 8.80 -4.13
C TRP A 164 14.92 7.55 -4.24
N THR A 165 14.09 7.40 -5.27
CA THR A 165 13.31 6.17 -5.46
C THR A 165 14.22 5.05 -5.94
N GLN A 166 14.25 3.95 -5.19
CA GLN A 166 14.87 2.70 -5.62
C GLN A 166 13.92 1.94 -6.54
#